data_AF-A0ABC9WKV1-F1
#
_entry.id   AF-A0ABC9WKV1-F1
#
_cell.length_a   1.000
_cell.length_b   1.000
_cell.length_c   1.000
_cell.angle_alpha   90.00
_cell.angle_beta   90.00
_cell.angle_gamma   90.00
#
_symmetry.space_group_name_H-M   'P 1'
#
loop_
_entity.id
_entity.type
_entity.pdbx_description
1 polymer ?
#
loop_
_entity_poly.entity_id
_entity_poly.type
_entity_poly.pdbx_seq_one_letter_code
_entity_poly.pdbx_strand_id
1 'polypeptide(L)'
;MARTRGAVRLLLFLLFLLFLCSSAAAGPTFLVAVPWNIRPGANMTVGVALLPDSPAQVTVRGEVIRDNETILSREMVFEKDFGYSKVQTKPIGLSIAEDSGMEEEITLMYLLYY
;
A
#
# COMPACT_ATOMS: atom_id res chain seq x y z
N MET A 1 -28.56 -33.87 37.48
CA MET A 1 -28.18 -33.85 36.04
C MET A 1 -28.20 -32.40 35.55
N ALA A 2 -27.18 -31.59 35.87
CA ALA A 2 -27.20 -30.13 35.72
C ALA A 2 -25.81 -29.56 35.34
N ARG A 3 -25.11 -30.22 34.42
CA ARG A 3 -23.68 -29.92 34.13
C ARG A 3 -23.40 -29.66 32.65
N THR A 4 -24.42 -29.27 31.88
CA THR A 4 -24.31 -29.06 30.42
C THR A 4 -24.49 -27.60 30.02
N ARG A 5 -25.30 -26.81 30.75
CA ARG A 5 -25.60 -25.42 30.40
C ARG A 5 -24.41 -24.46 30.55
N GLY A 6 -23.56 -24.67 31.56
CA GLY A 6 -22.36 -23.85 31.78
C GLY A 6 -21.22 -24.19 30.80
N ALA A 7 -21.08 -25.48 30.47
CA ALA A 7 -20.06 -25.95 29.53
C ALA A 7 -20.31 -25.43 28.10
N VAL A 8 -21.58 -25.38 27.66
CA VAL A 8 -21.94 -24.83 26.34
C VAL A 8 -21.69 -23.33 26.27
N ARG A 9 -21.97 -22.58 27.34
CA ARG A 9 -21.67 -21.14 27.41
C ARG A 9 -20.17 -20.86 27.42
N LEU A 10 -19.40 -21.67 28.14
CA LEU A 10 -17.94 -21.57 28.16
C LEU A 10 -17.34 -21.92 26.78
N LEU A 11 -17.86 -22.95 26.12
CA LEU A 11 -17.46 -23.36 24.78
C LEU A 11 -17.75 -22.27 23.74
N LEU A 12 -18.96 -21.68 23.79
CA LEU A 12 -19.35 -20.56 22.92
C LEU A 12 -18.45 -19.33 23.16
N PHE A 13 -18.15 -19.02 24.42
CA PHE A 13 -17.26 -17.91 24.77
C PHE A 13 -15.82 -18.15 24.30
N LEU A 14 -15.31 -19.38 24.42
CA LEU A 14 -14.00 -19.78 23.90
C LEU A 14 -13.95 -19.70 22.37
N LEU A 15 -14.99 -20.18 21.68
CA LEU A 15 -15.11 -20.08 20.21
C LEU A 15 -15.16 -18.63 19.74
N PHE A 16 -15.88 -17.78 20.47
CA PHE A 16 -15.97 -16.34 20.21
C PHE A 16 -14.62 -15.65 20.42
N LEU A 17 -13.89 -15.98 21.48
CA LEU A 17 -12.54 -15.48 21.73
C LEU A 17 -11.54 -15.95 20.67
N LEU A 18 -11.62 -17.21 20.23
CA LEU A 18 -10.77 -17.74 19.15
C LEU A 18 -11.07 -17.06 17.81
N PHE A 19 -12.34 -16.83 17.50
CA PHE A 19 -12.74 -16.09 16.30
C PHE A 19 -12.26 -14.64 16.32
N LEU A 20 -12.35 -13.97 17.48
CA LEU A 20 -11.83 -12.62 17.67
C LEU A 20 -10.30 -12.55 17.59
N CYS A 21 -9.59 -13.56 18.12
CA CYS A 21 -8.12 -13.60 18.08
C CYS A 21 -7.57 -13.78 16.66
N SER A 22 -8.29 -14.47 15.76
CA SER A 22 -7.87 -14.63 14.36
C SER A 22 -7.84 -13.31 13.58
N SER A 23 -8.53 -12.26 14.04
CA SER A 23 -8.59 -10.97 13.37
C SER A 23 -7.48 -9.99 13.79
N ALA A 24 -6.64 -10.36 14.77
CA ALA A 24 -5.72 -9.43 15.44
C ALA A 24 -4.33 -9.32 14.78
N ALA A 25 -4.10 -9.98 13.64
CA ALA A 25 -2.78 -10.06 13.00
C ALA A 25 -2.75 -9.49 11.57
N ALA A 26 -3.54 -8.46 11.26
CA ALA A 26 -3.45 -7.79 9.97
C ALA A 26 -2.25 -6.83 9.96
N GLY A 27 -1.08 -7.35 9.57
CA GLY A 27 0.08 -6.53 9.21
C GLY A 27 -0.11 -5.86 7.84
N PRO A 28 0.83 -5.00 7.40
CA PRO A 28 0.76 -4.40 6.07
C PRO A 28 0.73 -5.50 5.00
N THR A 29 -0.06 -5.28 3.95
CA THR A 29 -0.24 -6.24 2.85
C THR A 29 0.58 -5.88 1.61
N PHE A 30 1.11 -4.65 1.52
CA PHE A 30 2.06 -4.22 0.50
C PHE A 30 2.91 -3.04 1.01
N LEU A 31 4.05 -2.79 0.37
CA LEU A 31 4.94 -1.67 0.65
C LEU A 31 5.15 -0.86 -0.63
N VAL A 32 5.16 0.47 -0.52
CA VAL A 32 5.45 1.38 -1.63
C VAL A 32 6.74 2.15 -1.33
N ALA A 33 7.65 2.16 -2.30
CA ALA A 33 8.93 2.85 -2.24
C ALA A 33 8.98 3.90 -3.35
N VAL A 34 9.29 5.15 -2.96
CA VAL A 34 9.29 6.31 -3.85
C VAL A 34 10.54 7.15 -3.54
N PRO A 35 11.23 7.71 -4.55
CA PRO A 35 12.38 8.58 -4.31
C PRO A 35 11.95 9.86 -3.58
N TRP A 36 12.74 10.28 -2.58
CA TRP A 36 12.49 11.51 -1.82
C TRP A 36 12.73 12.77 -2.66
N ASN A 37 13.76 12.77 -3.50
CA ASN A 37 14.15 13.93 -4.29
C ASN A 37 14.00 13.62 -5.78
N ILE A 38 13.17 14.40 -6.46
CA ILE A 38 12.93 14.29 -7.90
C ILE A 38 13.43 15.55 -8.57
N ARG A 39 14.34 15.38 -9.53
CA ARG A 39 14.79 16.48 -10.39
C ARG A 39 13.76 16.71 -11.50
N PRO A 40 13.49 17.98 -11.86
CA PRO A 40 12.82 18.28 -13.12
C PRO A 40 13.51 17.58 -14.30
N GLY A 41 12.73 17.12 -15.28
CA GLY A 41 13.16 16.34 -16.44
C GLY A 41 13.41 14.86 -16.15
N ALA A 42 13.52 14.44 -14.89
CA ALA A 42 13.79 13.05 -14.52
C ALA A 42 12.52 12.18 -14.54
N ASN A 43 12.67 10.93 -14.99
CA ASN A 43 11.62 9.94 -14.91
C ASN A 43 11.51 9.37 -13.49
N MET A 44 10.36 9.59 -12.88
CA MET A 44 10.04 8.98 -11.59
C MET A 44 9.78 7.48 -11.73
N THR A 45 10.36 6.69 -10.82
CA THR A 45 10.12 5.24 -10.70
C THR A 45 9.54 4.94 -9.33
N VAL A 46 8.53 4.08 -9.29
CA VAL A 46 7.90 3.61 -8.05
C VAL A 46 8.15 2.12 -7.89
N GLY A 47 8.56 1.73 -6.70
CA GLY A 47 8.69 0.33 -6.28
C GLY A 47 7.50 -0.09 -5.43
N VAL A 48 6.94 -1.27 -5.69
CA VAL A 48 5.89 -1.88 -4.86
C VAL A 48 6.29 -3.30 -4.50
N ALA A 49 6.30 -3.60 -3.21
CA ALA A 49 6.49 -4.96 -2.71
C ALA A 49 5.14 -5.54 -2.29
N LEU A 50 4.69 -6.59 -2.99
CA LEU A 50 3.46 -7.29 -2.65
C LEU A 50 3.77 -8.39 -1.62
N LEU A 51 3.17 -8.29 -0.43
CA LEU A 51 3.39 -9.23 0.68
C LEU A 51 2.52 -10.50 0.53
N PRO A 52 2.74 -11.55 1.33
CA PRO A 52 1.99 -12.80 1.22
C PRO A 52 0.47 -12.62 1.33
N ASP A 53 0.02 -11.64 2.11
CA ASP A 53 -1.39 -11.30 2.30
C ASP A 53 -1.89 -10.21 1.34
N SER A 54 -1.05 -9.77 0.39
CA SER A 54 -1.43 -8.79 -0.64
C SER A 54 -2.52 -9.32 -1.57
N PRO A 55 -3.48 -8.47 -1.99
CA PRO A 55 -4.41 -8.80 -3.06
C PRO A 55 -3.68 -9.16 -4.36
N ALA A 56 -4.39 -9.82 -5.28
CA ALA A 56 -3.84 -10.22 -6.57
C ALA A 56 -3.34 -9.03 -7.41
N GLN A 57 -3.91 -7.85 -7.17
CA GLN A 57 -3.61 -6.63 -7.88
C GLN A 57 -3.62 -5.46 -6.90
N VAL A 58 -2.60 -4.61 -6.98
CA VAL A 58 -2.49 -3.35 -6.26
C VAL A 58 -2.32 -2.24 -7.28
N THR A 59 -3.13 -1.21 -7.14
CA THR A 59 -3.09 -0.05 -8.03
C THR A 59 -2.52 1.14 -7.28
N VAL A 60 -1.49 1.75 -7.83
CA VAL A 60 -0.80 2.92 -7.27
C VAL A 60 -1.01 4.12 -8.18
N ARG A 61 -1.47 5.22 -7.60
CA ARG A 61 -1.63 6.49 -8.29
C ARG A 61 -0.58 7.48 -7.80
N GLY A 62 0.22 8.00 -8.72
CA GLY A 62 1.16 9.09 -8.49
C GLY A 62 0.57 10.38 -9.01
N GLU A 63 0.65 11.44 -8.22
CA GLU A 63 0.20 12.78 -8.58
C GLU A 63 1.33 13.77 -8.34
N VAL A 64 1.47 14.74 -9.24
CA VAL A 64 2.29 15.93 -9.02
C VAL A 64 1.34 17.10 -8.84
N ILE A 65 1.47 17.75 -7.70
CA ILE A 65 0.65 18.89 -7.30
C ILE A 65 1.54 20.14 -7.35
N ARG A 66 1.07 21.20 -7.98
CA ARG A 66 1.69 22.54 -8.01
C ARG A 66 0.62 23.55 -7.66
N ASP A 67 0.90 24.48 -6.76
CA ASP A 67 -0.04 25.54 -6.37
C ASP A 67 -1.43 25.01 -5.98
N ASN A 68 -1.48 23.85 -5.34
CA ASN A 68 -2.71 23.14 -4.95
C ASN A 68 -3.56 22.63 -6.15
N GLU A 69 -3.01 22.62 -7.36
CA GLU A 69 -3.58 22.03 -8.55
C GLU A 69 -2.80 20.76 -8.98
N THR A 70 -3.51 19.69 -9.33
CA THR A 70 -2.87 18.48 -9.86
C THR A 70 -2.46 18.72 -11.31
N ILE A 71 -1.17 18.88 -11.55
CA ILE A 71 -0.63 19.13 -12.90
C ILE A 71 -0.41 17.85 -13.69
N LEU A 72 -0.14 16.73 -13.00
CA LEU A 72 0.03 15.42 -13.61
C LEU A 72 -0.51 14.34 -12.67
N SER A 73 -1.22 13.36 -13.22
CA SER A 73 -1.69 12.18 -12.48
C SER A 73 -1.49 10.95 -13.34
N ARG A 74 -0.97 9.88 -12.74
CA ARG A 74 -0.75 8.62 -13.43
C ARG A 74 -1.01 7.45 -12.51
N GLU A 75 -1.66 6.45 -13.06
CA GLU A 75 -1.98 5.22 -12.36
C GLU A 75 -1.17 4.06 -12.90
N MET A 76 -0.82 3.13 -12.01
CA MET A 76 0.00 1.99 -12.32
C MET A 76 -0.45 0.77 -11.54
N VAL A 77 -0.57 -0.33 -12.27
CA VAL A 77 -1.06 -1.59 -11.72
C VAL A 77 0.11 -2.54 -11.48
N PHE A 78 0.14 -3.13 -10.28
CA PHE A 78 1.10 -4.12 -9.84
C PHE A 78 0.36 -5.43 -9.58
N GLU A 79 0.80 -6.49 -10.24
CA GLU A 79 0.15 -7.79 -10.16
C GLU A 79 1.00 -8.74 -9.34
N LYS A 80 0.35 -9.51 -8.48
CA LYS A 80 1.02 -10.52 -7.68
C LYS A 80 1.25 -11.75 -8.54
N ASP A 81 2.50 -11.96 -8.94
CA ASP A 81 2.92 -13.24 -9.49
C ASP A 81 2.78 -14.34 -8.44
N PHE A 82 2.40 -15.54 -8.88
CA PHE A 82 2.31 -16.73 -8.03
C PHE A 82 3.72 -17.16 -7.58
N GLY A 83 4.21 -16.56 -6.48
CA GLY A 83 5.55 -16.78 -5.95
C GLY A 83 5.85 -15.90 -4.73
N TYR A 84 7.04 -16.08 -4.16
CA TYR A 84 7.54 -15.31 -3.01
C TYR A 84 7.50 -13.80 -3.25
N SER A 85 7.33 -13.01 -2.17
CA SER A 85 7.28 -11.55 -2.24
C SER A 85 8.49 -10.96 -2.95
N LYS A 86 8.23 -10.31 -4.08
CA LYS A 86 9.23 -9.56 -4.85
C LYS A 86 8.86 -8.09 -4.88
N VAL A 87 9.88 -7.25 -4.86
CA VAL A 87 9.72 -5.83 -5.17
C VAL A 87 9.60 -5.70 -6.69
N GLN A 88 8.50 -5.14 -7.15
CA GLN A 88 8.28 -4.76 -8.54
C GLN A 88 8.50 -3.27 -8.69
N THR A 89 9.38 -2.88 -9.60
CA THR A 89 9.63 -1.47 -9.93
C THR A 89 9.11 -1.16 -11.30
N LYS A 90 8.34 -0.08 -11.44
CA LYS A 90 7.85 0.35 -12.75
C LYS A 90 7.98 1.88 -12.89
N PRO A 91 8.38 2.39 -14.07
CA PRO A 91 8.49 3.82 -14.31
C PRO A 91 7.08 4.41 -14.44
N ILE A 92 6.71 5.33 -13.55
CA ILE A 92 5.38 5.93 -13.57
C ILE A 92 5.27 7.02 -14.65
N GLY A 93 6.39 7.47 -15.22
CA GLY A 93 6.42 8.43 -16.32
C GLY A 93 5.77 9.77 -15.95
N LEU A 94 5.91 10.15 -14.67
CA LEU A 94 5.74 11.51 -14.20
C LEU A 94 7.10 12.20 -14.38
N SER A 95 7.14 13.18 -15.28
CA SER A 95 8.30 14.03 -15.52
C SER A 95 7.85 15.48 -15.44
N ILE A 96 8.61 16.30 -14.75
CA ILE A 96 8.27 17.70 -14.50
C ILE A 96 9.12 18.54 -15.45
N ALA A 97 8.52 19.43 -16.24
CA ALA A 97 9.26 20.18 -17.26
C ALA A 97 10.43 21.00 -16.65
N GLU A 98 11.57 21.00 -17.34
CA GLU A 98 12.81 21.70 -16.93
C GLU A 98 12.70 23.24 -16.91
N ASP A 99 11.66 23.81 -17.54
CA ASP A 99 11.48 25.26 -17.68
C ASP A 99 10.92 25.96 -16.41
N SER A 100 10.50 25.20 -15.41
CA SER A 100 10.14 25.78 -14.12
C SER A 100 11.37 25.80 -13.22
N GLY A 101 11.85 26.99 -12.85
CA GLY A 101 12.94 27.25 -11.89
C GLY A 101 12.67 26.70 -10.48
N MET A 102 12.42 25.40 -10.39
CA MET A 102 12.06 24.66 -9.18
C MET A 102 13.33 24.10 -8.55
N GLU A 103 13.89 24.88 -7.62
CA GLU A 103 14.51 24.32 -6.41
C GLU A 103 13.42 23.89 -5.41
N GLU A 104 12.34 23.23 -5.86
CA GLU A 104 11.26 22.79 -4.98
C GLU A 104 11.39 21.31 -4.66
N GLU A 105 11.58 21.05 -3.37
CA GLU A 105 11.56 19.76 -2.72
C GLU A 105 10.16 19.14 -2.81
N ILE A 106 9.93 18.32 -3.84
CA ILE A 106 8.65 17.64 -4.04
C ILE A 106 8.54 16.51 -3.02
N THR A 107 7.81 16.78 -1.93
CA THR A 107 7.48 15.79 -0.90
C THR A 107 6.49 14.79 -1.46
N LEU A 108 6.92 13.55 -1.67
CA LEU A 108 6.03 12.46 -2.08
C LEU A 108 5.43 11.79 -0.84
N MET A 109 4.10 11.86 -0.78
CA MET A 109 3.27 11.36 0.29
C MET A 109 3.26 9.82 0.32
N TYR A 110 3.58 9.24 1.47
CA TYR A 110 3.37 7.82 1.75
C TYR A 110 1.87 7.53 1.82
N LEU A 111 1.34 6.73 0.89
CA LEU A 111 -0.01 6.18 0.97
C LEU A 111 0.08 4.68 1.30
N LEU A 112 -0.09 4.38 2.60
CA LEU A 112 -0.37 3.04 3.14
C LEU A 112 -1.87 3.02 3.50
N TYR A 113 -2.65 2.15 2.86
CA TYR A 113 -3.97 1.76 3.38
C TYR A 113 -3.94 0.29 3.76
N TYR A 114 -4.49 0.02 4.96
CA TYR A 114 -4.55 -1.26 5.68
C TYR A 114 -5.31 -2.34 4.91
#